data_AF-A0A3D2J249-F1
#
_entry.id   AF-A0A3D2J249-F1
#
_cell.length_a   1.000
_cell.length_b   1.000
_cell.length_c   1.000
_cell.angle_alpha   90.00
_cell.angle_beta   90.00
_cell.angle_gamma   90.00
#
_symmetry.space_group_name_H-M   'P 1'
#
loop_
_entity.id
_entity.type
_entity.pdbx_description
1 polymer ?
#
loop_
_entity_poly.entity_id
_entity_poly.type
_entity_poly.pdbx_seq_one_letter_code
_entity_poly.pdbx_strand_id
1 'polypeptide(L)'
;MDNVIAKTKKLIDSFESSELINKLDYYKRIVIGNKELLDLIKRYNNSTDNYEKLSLKEKIYKYDEYREYMKYYNELFYYIMGINKRFKEYTNVRGCHI
;
A
#
# COMPACT_ATOMS: atom_id res chain seq x y z
N MET A 1 2.46 -9.33 -27.92
CA MET A 1 3.14 -8.90 -26.67
C MET A 1 3.00 -7.38 -26.48
N ASP A 2 3.20 -6.60 -27.54
CA ASP A 2 3.19 -5.13 -27.50
C ASP A 2 1.88 -4.50 -27.00
N ASN A 3 0.72 -5.06 -27.36
CA ASN A 3 -0.57 -4.57 -26.86
C ASN A 3 -0.71 -4.72 -25.33
N VAL A 4 -0.25 -5.86 -24.77
CA VAL A 4 -0.28 -6.09 -23.33
C VAL A 4 0.63 -5.08 -22.62
N ILE A 5 1.86 -4.89 -23.13
CA ILE A 5 2.82 -3.90 -22.60
C ILE A 5 2.23 -2.48 -22.65
N ALA A 6 1.62 -2.09 -23.78
CA ALA A 6 1.01 -0.77 -23.94
C ALA A 6 -0.15 -0.53 -22.97
N LYS A 7 -0.98 -1.55 -22.74
CA LYS A 7 -2.08 -1.47 -21.76
C LYS A 7 -1.57 -1.41 -20.32
N THR A 8 -0.51 -2.15 -19.99
CA THR A 8 0.15 -2.07 -18.67
C THR A 8 0.72 -0.68 -18.42
N LYS A 9 1.39 -0.07 -19.40
CA LYS A 9 1.89 1.31 -19.27
C LYS A 9 0.74 2.30 -18.98
N LYS A 10 -0.35 2.23 -19.74
CA LYS A 10 -1.53 3.07 -19.49
C LYS A 10 -2.13 2.88 -18.09
N LEU A 11 -2.11 1.65 -17.57
CA LEU A 11 -2.57 1.37 -16.21
C LEU A 11 -1.65 2.03 -15.17
N ILE A 12 -0.33 1.94 -15.35
CA ILE A 12 0.66 2.61 -14.50
C ILE A 12 0.44 4.13 -14.53
N ASP A 13 0.35 4.72 -15.73
CA ASP A 13 0.13 6.17 -15.89
C ASP A 13 -1.17 6.62 -15.19
N SER A 14 -2.21 5.80 -15.25
CA SER A 14 -3.49 6.07 -14.57
C SER A 14 -3.37 6.03 -13.04
N PHE A 15 -2.53 5.14 -12.49
CA PHE A 15 -2.25 5.13 -11.05
C PHE A 15 -1.40 6.35 -10.67
N GLU A 16 -0.33 6.64 -11.39
CA GLU A 16 0.58 7.75 -11.08
C GLU A 16 -0.13 9.12 -11.11
N SER A 17 -1.10 9.29 -12.00
CA SER A 17 -1.91 10.52 -12.06
C SER A 17 -3.14 10.52 -11.13
N SER A 18 -3.41 9.42 -10.42
CA SER A 18 -4.59 9.32 -9.56
C SER A 18 -4.46 10.17 -8.29
N GLU A 19 -5.59 10.67 -7.81
CA GLU A 19 -5.65 11.32 -6.50
C GLU A 19 -5.17 10.37 -5.39
N LEU A 20 -5.47 9.08 -5.49
CA LEU A 20 -5.05 8.06 -4.53
C LEU A 20 -3.53 8.05 -4.31
N ILE A 21 -2.73 7.95 -5.38
CA ILE A 21 -1.27 7.94 -5.29
C ILE A 21 -0.76 9.31 -4.81
N ASN A 22 -1.33 10.41 -5.31
CA ASN A 22 -0.96 11.76 -4.88
C ASN A 22 -1.17 11.97 -3.37
N LYS A 23 -2.31 11.52 -2.82
CA LYS A 23 -2.60 11.58 -1.38
C LYS A 23 -1.69 10.67 -0.58
N LEU A 24 -1.45 9.44 -1.06
CA LEU A 24 -0.55 8.51 -0.41
C LEU A 24 0.86 9.08 -0.28
N ASP A 25 1.41 9.67 -1.35
CA ASP A 25 2.73 10.31 -1.34
C ASP A 25 2.77 11.55 -0.46
N TYR A 26 1.71 12.36 -0.47
CA TYR A 26 1.59 13.52 0.41
C TYR A 26 1.67 13.13 1.89
N TYR A 27 0.83 12.21 2.36
CA TYR A 27 0.84 11.79 3.76
C TYR A 27 2.11 11.02 4.14
N LYS A 28 2.67 10.25 3.21
CA LYS A 28 3.99 9.61 3.40
C LYS A 28 5.08 10.64 3.72
N ARG A 29 5.12 11.77 2.99
CA ARG A 29 6.09 12.85 3.26
C ARG A 29 5.90 13.45 4.65
N ILE A 30 4.66 13.65 5.09
CA ILE A 30 4.36 14.16 6.43
C ILE A 30 4.82 13.17 7.50
N VAL A 31 4.49 11.88 7.35
CA VAL A 31 4.94 10.82 8.26
C VAL A 31 6.47 10.77 8.35
N ILE A 32 7.17 10.85 7.21
CA ILE A 32 8.64 10.87 7.17
C ILE A 32 9.21 12.15 7.83
N GLY A 33 8.50 13.26 7.74
CA GLY A 33 8.86 14.52 8.40
C GLY A 33 8.68 14.48 9.93
N ASN A 34 7.84 13.60 10.45
CA ASN A 34 7.55 13.48 11.87
C ASN A 34 8.53 12.50 12.57
N LYS A 35 9.58 13.06 13.19
CA LYS A 35 10.63 12.29 13.88
C LYS A 35 10.09 11.43 15.02
N GLU A 36 9.12 11.93 15.80
CA GLU A 36 8.55 11.20 16.93
C GLU A 36 7.75 9.99 16.45
N LEU A 37 6.89 10.19 15.46
CA LEU A 37 6.13 9.12 14.83
C LEU A 37 7.04 8.06 14.21
N LEU A 38 8.12 8.46 13.54
CA LEU A 38 9.09 7.52 12.99
C LEU A 38 9.79 6.69 14.07
N ASP A 39 10.11 7.27 15.23
CA ASP A 39 10.69 6.53 16.34
C ASP A 39 9.70 5.48 16.89
N LEU A 40 8.43 5.87 17.08
CA LEU A 40 7.37 4.96 17.49
C LEU A 40 7.20 3.79 16.51
N ILE A 41 7.19 4.07 15.20
CA ILE A 41 7.10 3.03 14.15
C ILE A 41 8.31 2.10 14.18
N LYS A 42 9.53 2.65 14.33
CA LYS A 42 10.76 1.84 14.43
C LYS A 42 10.71 0.91 15.65
N ARG A 43 10.31 1.43 16.80
CA ARG A 43 10.13 0.64 18.03
C ARG A 43 9.09 -0.45 17.84
N TYR A 44 7.96 -0.14 17.21
CA TYR A 44 6.90 -1.11 16.93
C TYR A 44 7.41 -2.26 16.05
N ASN A 45 8.18 -1.94 15.01
CA ASN A 45 8.74 -2.93 14.09
C ASN A 45 9.81 -3.82 14.74
N ASN A 46 10.57 -3.28 15.70
CA ASN A 46 11.66 -3.99 16.38
C ASN A 46 11.21 -4.73 17.65
N SER A 47 10.04 -4.40 18.20
CA SER A 47 9.52 -5.06 19.39
C SER A 47 9.17 -6.52 19.08
N THR A 48 9.46 -7.40 20.03
CA THR A 48 9.01 -8.81 20.02
C THR A 48 7.89 -9.05 21.04
N ASP A 49 7.62 -8.08 21.90
CA ASP A 49 6.60 -8.16 22.95
C ASP A 49 5.22 -7.74 22.41
N ASN A 50 4.22 -8.60 22.60
CA ASN A 50 2.88 -8.36 22.07
C ASN A 50 2.16 -7.21 22.78
N TYR A 51 2.40 -7.01 24.07
CA TYR A 51 1.77 -5.94 24.84
C TYR A 51 2.34 -4.56 24.44
N GLU A 52 3.66 -4.47 24.30
CA GLU A 52 4.34 -3.27 23.81
C GLU A 52 3.89 -2.95 22.39
N LYS A 53 3.78 -3.95 21.50
CA LYS A 53 3.25 -3.74 20.14
C LYS A 53 1.85 -3.15 20.14
N LEU A 54 0.96 -3.65 21.00
CA LEU A 54 -0.39 -3.11 21.10
C LEU A 54 -0.37 -1.65 21.56
N SER A 55 0.38 -1.34 22.61
CA SER A 55 0.53 0.03 23.13
C SER A 55 1.13 0.99 22.09
N LEU A 56 2.18 0.57 21.39
CA LEU A 56 2.81 1.37 20.33
C LEU A 56 1.86 1.60 19.17
N LYS A 57 1.10 0.57 18.75
CA LYS A 57 0.08 0.71 17.71
C LYS A 57 -0.96 1.76 18.08
N GLU A 58 -1.50 1.72 19.29
CA GLU A 58 -2.45 2.75 19.77
C GLU A 58 -1.86 4.16 19.73
N LYS A 59 -0.59 4.33 20.13
CA LYS A 59 0.10 5.63 20.08
C LYS A 59 0.30 6.12 18.65
N ILE A 60 0.74 5.25 17.75
CA ILE A 60 0.95 5.55 16.33
C ILE A 60 -0.38 5.98 15.68
N TYR A 61 -1.48 5.29 15.98
CA TYR A 61 -2.79 5.59 15.41
C TYR A 61 -3.42 6.89 15.92
N LYS A 62 -2.84 7.56 16.92
CA LYS A 62 -3.29 8.92 17.31
C LYS A 62 -2.83 10.01 16.33
N TYR A 63 -1.85 9.72 15.48
CA TYR A 63 -1.35 10.66 14.49
C TYR A 63 -2.24 10.66 13.24
N ASP A 64 -2.79 11.82 12.89
CA ASP A 64 -3.71 11.99 11.75
C ASP A 64 -3.03 11.64 10.43
N GLU A 65 -1.78 12.06 10.26
CA GLU A 65 -0.98 11.78 9.07
C GLU A 65 -0.76 10.28 8.86
N TYR A 66 -0.63 9.51 9.96
CA TYR A 66 -0.50 8.06 9.89
C TYR A 66 -1.83 7.41 9.52
N ARG A 67 -2.94 7.86 10.13
CA ARG A 67 -4.27 7.35 9.82
C ARG A 67 -4.65 7.58 8.36
N GLU A 68 -4.44 8.79 7.87
CA GLU A 68 -4.70 9.11 6.47
C GLU A 68 -3.77 8.34 5.53
N TYR A 69 -2.47 8.24 5.84
CA TYR A 69 -1.56 7.39 5.07
C TYR A 69 -2.07 5.94 4.99
N MET A 70 -2.48 5.35 6.11
CA MET A 70 -2.97 3.98 6.16
C MET A 70 -4.29 3.80 5.40
N LYS A 71 -5.17 4.81 5.38
CA LYS A 71 -6.41 4.80 4.61
C LYS A 71 -6.12 4.66 3.11
N TYR A 72 -5.31 5.54 2.53
CA TYR A 72 -4.96 5.47 1.10
C TYR A 72 -4.11 4.24 0.77
N TYR A 73 -3.23 3.81 1.69
CA TYR A 73 -2.46 2.58 1.50
C TYR A 73 -3.37 1.34 1.40
N ASN A 74 -4.35 1.24 2.30
CA ASN A 74 -5.30 0.12 2.29
C ASN A 74 -6.17 0.13 1.03
N GLU A 75 -6.61 1.30 0.58
CA GLU A 75 -7.36 1.44 -0.67
C GLU A 75 -6.55 0.95 -1.88
N LEU A 76 -5.29 1.40 -2.00
CA LEU A 76 -4.38 0.91 -3.05
C LEU A 76 -4.17 -0.60 -2.94
N PHE A 77 -3.97 -1.13 -1.73
CA PHE A 77 -3.81 -2.55 -1.49
C PHE A 77 -5.00 -3.37 -2.03
N TYR A 78 -6.23 -2.91 -1.79
CA TYR A 78 -7.43 -3.59 -2.31
C TYR A 78 -7.50 -3.55 -3.85
N TYR A 79 -7.14 -2.43 -4.48
CA TYR A 79 -7.06 -2.37 -5.94
C TYR A 79 -6.04 -3.35 -6.51
N ILE A 80 -4.83 -3.38 -5.96
CA ILE A 80 -3.77 -4.31 -6.40
C ILE A 80 -4.19 -5.76 -6.16
N MET A 81 -4.82 -6.07 -5.03
CA MET A 81 -5.34 -7.41 -4.75
C MET A 81 -6.40 -7.83 -5.78
N GLY A 82 -7.31 -6.94 -6.16
CA GLY A 82 -8.31 -7.19 -7.19
C GLY A 82 -7.70 -7.41 -8.57
N ILE A 83 -6.71 -6.60 -8.95
CA ILE A 83 -5.96 -6.73 -10.19
C ILE A 83 -5.23 -8.08 -10.23
N ASN A 84 -4.49 -8.42 -9.18
CA ASN A 84 -3.75 -9.68 -9.08
C ASN A 84 -4.66 -10.90 -9.14
N LYS A 85 -5.84 -10.83 -8.50
CA LYS A 85 -6.85 -11.89 -8.59
C LYS A 85 -7.28 -12.13 -10.04
N ARG A 86 -7.59 -11.08 -10.79
CA ARG A 86 -7.96 -11.18 -12.22
C ARG A 86 -6.82 -11.73 -13.07
N PHE A 87 -5.59 -11.26 -12.86
CA PHE A 87 -4.42 -11.81 -13.56
C PHE A 87 -4.21 -13.30 -13.28
N LYS A 88 -4.45 -13.72 -12.04
CA LYS A 88 -4.40 -15.13 -11.66
C LYS A 88 -5.47 -15.94 -12.38
N GLU A 89 -6.69 -15.42 -12.55
CA GLU A 89 -7.75 -16.10 -13.32
C GLU A 89 -7.34 -16.35 -14.79
N TYR A 90 -6.63 -15.40 -15.41
CA TYR A 90 -6.15 -15.55 -16.79
C TYR A 90 -4.92 -16.46 -16.93
N THR A 91 -4.06 -16.53 -15.92
CA THR A 91 -2.82 -17.31 -15.97
C THR A 91 -2.96 -18.71 -15.38
N ASN A 92 -3.95 -18.93 -14.52
CA ASN A 92 -4.21 -20.21 -13.85
C ASN A 92 -5.22 -21.07 -14.61
N VAL A 93 -5.10 -21.11 -15.94
CA VAL A 93 -5.82 -22.07 -16.79
C VAL A 93 -4.96 -23.34 -16.88
N ARG A 94 -5.34 -24.40 -16.15
CA ARG A 94 -4.77 -25.74 -16.34
C ARG A 94 -5.36 -26.31 -17.64
N GLY A 95 -4.59 -26.23 -18.72
CA GLY A 95 -4.92 -26.88 -19.98
C GLY A 95 -4.11 -26.29 -21.13
N CYS A 96 -3.09 -27.03 -21.60
CA CYS A 96 -2.75 -26.97 -23.01
C CYS A 96 -4.00 -27.47 -23.75
N HIS A 97 -4.80 -26.57 -24.32
CA HIS A 97 -5.67 -26.96 -25.42
C HIS A 97 -4.78 -27.06 -26.66
N ILE A 98 -4.19 -28.24 -26.86
CA ILE A 98 -3.66 -28.71 -28.13
C ILE A 98 -4.57 -29.85 -28.57
#